data_AF-A0A949VJY8-F1
#
_entry.id   AF-A0A949VJY8-F1
#
_cell.length_a   1.000
_cell.length_b   1.000
_cell.length_c   1.000
_cell.angle_alpha   90.00
_cell.angle_beta   90.00
_cell.angle_gamma   90.00
#
_symmetry.space_group_name_H-M   'P 1'
#
loop_
_entity.id
_entity.type
_entity.pdbx_description
1 polymer ?
#
loop_
_entity_poly.entity_id
_entity_poly.type
_entity_poly.pdbx_seq_one_letter_code
_entity_poly.pdbx_strand_id
1 'polypeptide(L)'
;MDTGPQPPFARYIRPGEDAPDIGVYMQAVSDDAKAWLEAQKAVTRLEVSEHVGKLAAMVMLGAVVAIVGVTVLMLWFVALALWLGRSLDNNALGFLLAGTIFLVIGAAFFLIWRSVLRDKVTLAVINAMHDEA
;
A
#
# COMPACT_ATOMS: atom_id res chain seq x y z
N MET A 1 -34.42 -58.62 10.66
CA MET A 1 -33.24 -57.75 10.53
C MET A 1 -33.31 -57.15 9.16
N ASP A 2 -33.79 -55.91 9.08
CA ASP A 2 -34.02 -55.19 7.83
C ASP A 2 -32.73 -54.45 7.45
N THR A 3 -32.15 -54.79 6.29
CA THR A 3 -30.91 -54.22 5.76
C THR A 3 -31.20 -53.38 4.52
N GLY A 4 -32.12 -52.42 4.65
CA GLY A 4 -32.36 -51.39 3.65
C GLY A 4 -31.21 -50.37 3.59
N PRO A 5 -30.97 -49.72 2.44
CA PRO A 5 -29.98 -48.67 2.30
C PRO A 5 -30.27 -47.53 3.29
N GLN A 6 -29.29 -47.25 4.17
CA GLN A 6 -29.42 -46.18 5.16
C GLN A 6 -29.62 -44.84 4.44
N PRO A 7 -30.69 -44.09 4.74
CA PRO A 7 -30.92 -42.80 4.12
C PRO A 7 -29.75 -41.85 4.43
N PRO A 8 -29.28 -41.03 3.46
CA PRO A 8 -28.06 -40.23 3.61
C PRO A 8 -28.12 -39.21 4.75
N PHE A 9 -29.31 -38.95 5.30
CA PHE A 9 -29.57 -38.02 6.40
C PHE A 9 -29.60 -38.69 7.79
N ALA A 10 -29.40 -40.01 7.90
CA ALA A 10 -29.36 -40.72 9.18
C ALA A 10 -28.29 -40.18 10.15
N ARG A 11 -27.25 -39.50 9.64
CA ARG A 11 -26.20 -38.85 10.44
C ARG A 11 -26.69 -37.63 11.24
N TYR A 12 -27.87 -37.10 10.93
CA TYR A 12 -28.41 -35.87 11.53
C TYR A 12 -29.65 -36.11 12.41
N ILE A 13 -29.97 -37.37 12.68
CA ILE A 13 -31.13 -37.76 13.49
C ILE A 13 -30.63 -38.18 14.88
N ARG A 14 -31.14 -37.56 15.95
CA ARG A 14 -30.82 -37.95 17.33
C ARG A 14 -31.51 -39.29 17.68
N PRO A 15 -30.92 -40.13 18.55
CA PRO A 15 -31.52 -41.42 18.91
C PRO A 15 -32.90 -41.21 19.58
N GLY A 16 -33.98 -41.56 18.87
CA GLY A 16 -35.36 -41.52 19.40
C GLY A 16 -36.34 -40.55 18.71
N GLU A 17 -35.97 -39.90 17.61
CA GLU A 17 -36.83 -38.92 16.93
C GLU A 17 -36.91 -39.20 15.41
N ASP A 18 -38.12 -39.25 14.84
CA ASP A 18 -38.36 -39.64 13.43
C ASP A 18 -38.30 -38.47 12.43
N ALA A 19 -37.96 -37.26 12.88
CA ALA A 19 -37.89 -36.06 12.04
C ALA A 19 -36.48 -35.41 12.09
N PRO A 20 -35.97 -34.87 10.97
CA PRO A 20 -34.68 -34.19 10.93
C PRO A 20 -34.68 -32.96 11.85
N ASP A 21 -33.86 -33.01 12.90
CA ASP A 21 -33.67 -31.92 13.86
C ASP A 21 -32.87 -30.80 13.20
N ILE A 22 -33.58 -29.74 12.80
CA ILE A 22 -33.03 -28.52 12.18
C ILE A 22 -31.92 -27.90 13.03
N GLY A 23 -31.94 -28.11 14.35
CA GLY A 23 -30.89 -27.65 15.27
C GLY A 23 -29.53 -28.28 14.98
N VAL A 24 -29.48 -29.55 14.56
CA VAL A 24 -28.23 -30.25 14.23
C VAL A 24 -27.62 -29.73 12.93
N TYR A 25 -28.47 -29.41 11.93
CA TYR A 25 -28.01 -28.79 10.68
C TYR A 25 -27.47 -27.38 10.91
N MET A 26 -28.16 -26.58 11.74
CA MET A 26 -27.71 -25.23 12.06
C MET A 26 -26.37 -25.24 12.81
N GLN A 27 -26.16 -26.21 13.70
CA GLN A 27 -24.89 -26.42 14.38
C GLN A 27 -23.78 -26.79 13.38
N ALA A 28 -24.02 -27.76 12.50
CA ALA A 28 -23.05 -28.17 11.49
C ALA A 28 -22.65 -27.01 10.56
N VAL A 29 -23.62 -26.21 10.08
CA VAL A 29 -23.35 -25.03 9.25
C VAL A 29 -22.59 -23.95 10.03
N SER A 30 -22.92 -23.75 11.31
CA SER A 30 -22.23 -22.76 12.15
C SER A 30 -20.78 -23.16 12.43
N ASP A 31 -20.51 -24.44 12.64
CA ASP A 31 -19.17 -24.96 12.89
C ASP A 31 -18.31 -24.90 11.62
N ASP A 32 -18.87 -25.26 10.45
CA ASP A 32 -18.18 -25.15 9.16
C ASP A 32 -17.88 -23.69 8.80
N ALA A 33 -18.82 -22.78 9.03
CA ALA A 33 -18.61 -21.35 8.82
C ALA A 33 -17.50 -20.79 9.73
N LYS A 34 -17.44 -21.27 10.98
CA LYS A 34 -16.42 -20.85 11.95
C LYS A 34 -15.04 -21.39 11.56
N ALA A 35 -14.96 -22.65 11.13
CA ALA A 35 -13.75 -23.25 10.60
C ALA A 35 -13.26 -22.55 9.31
N TRP A 36 -14.17 -22.18 8.42
CA TRP A 36 -13.86 -21.40 7.21
C TRP A 36 -13.33 -20.00 7.53
N LEU A 37 -13.94 -19.30 8.50
CA LEU A 37 -13.48 -18.00 8.96
C LEU A 37 -12.09 -18.08 9.62
N GLU A 38 -11.82 -19.11 10.41
CA GLU A 38 -10.50 -19.34 11.00
C GLU A 38 -9.43 -19.64 9.93
N ALA A 39 -9.76 -20.48 8.95
CA ALA A 39 -8.88 -20.77 7.83
C ALA A 39 -8.59 -19.51 7.00
N GLN A 40 -9.61 -18.70 6.73
CA GLN A 40 -9.47 -17.46 5.97
C GLN A 40 -8.63 -16.44 6.74
N LYS A 41 -8.83 -16.31 8.06
CA LYS A 41 -8.00 -15.46 8.92
C LYS A 41 -6.52 -15.87 8.91
N ALA A 42 -6.23 -17.16 8.82
CA ALA A 42 -4.86 -17.66 8.69
C ALA A 42 -4.24 -17.30 7.33
N VAL A 43 -4.98 -17.48 6.23
CA VAL A 43 -4.51 -17.15 4.88
C VAL A 43 -4.34 -15.64 4.68
N THR A 44 -5.30 -14.82 5.13
CA THR A 44 -5.24 -13.35 5.03
C THR A 44 -4.05 -12.78 5.80
N ARG A 45 -3.66 -13.37 6.93
CA ARG A 45 -2.53 -12.87 7.73
C ARG A 45 -1.20 -12.99 7.01
N LEU A 46 -0.98 -14.06 6.23
CA LEU A 46 0.27 -14.25 5.50
C LEU A 46 0.38 -13.34 4.28
N GLU A 47 -0.67 -13.26 3.46
CA GLU A 47 -0.68 -12.39 2.27
C GLU A 47 -0.58 -10.91 2.65
N VAL A 48 -1.29 -10.49 3.71
CA VAL A 48 -1.22 -9.11 4.22
C VAL A 48 0.19 -8.81 4.75
N SER A 49 0.83 -9.75 5.46
CA SER A 49 2.18 -9.52 5.99
C SER A 49 3.23 -9.40 4.88
N GLU A 50 3.11 -10.20 3.82
CA GLU A 50 4.03 -10.13 2.69
C GLU A 50 3.84 -8.82 1.90
N HIS A 51 2.59 -8.41 1.69
CA HIS A 51 2.28 -7.18 0.96
C HIS A 51 2.71 -5.93 1.75
N VAL A 52 2.44 -5.91 3.07
CA VAL A 52 2.88 -4.82 3.96
C VAL A 52 4.40 -4.80 4.08
N GLY A 53 5.05 -5.97 4.15
CA GLY A 53 6.51 -6.07 4.18
C GLY A 53 7.15 -5.54 2.89
N LYS A 54 6.61 -5.89 1.73
CA LYS A 54 7.08 -5.43 0.43
C LYS A 54 6.88 -3.93 0.24
N LEU A 55 5.73 -3.40 0.66
CA LEU A 55 5.47 -1.95 0.66
C LEU A 55 6.42 -1.21 1.60
N ALA A 56 6.61 -1.70 2.82
CA ALA A 56 7.53 -1.11 3.78
C ALA A 56 8.97 -1.11 3.26
N ALA A 57 9.43 -2.21 2.67
CA ALA A 57 10.74 -2.31 2.04
C ALA A 57 10.90 -1.33 0.87
N MET A 58 9.86 -1.18 0.03
CA MET A 58 9.89 -0.25 -1.09
C MET A 58 9.92 1.22 -0.63
N VAL A 59 9.15 1.55 0.41
CA VAL A 59 9.19 2.89 1.04
C VAL A 59 10.56 3.16 1.66
N MET A 60 11.14 2.19 2.37
CA MET A 60 12.45 2.33 2.99
C MET A 60 13.55 2.51 1.92
N LEU A 61 13.56 1.68 0.88
CA LEU A 61 14.50 1.79 -0.22
C LEU A 61 14.34 3.12 -0.96
N GLY A 62 13.09 3.54 -1.20
CA GLY A 62 12.79 4.85 -1.76
C GLY A 62 13.31 6.00 -0.89
N ALA A 63 13.14 5.92 0.43
CA ALA A 63 13.65 6.92 1.37
C ALA A 63 15.19 6.99 1.36
N VAL A 64 15.87 5.84 1.37
CA VAL A 64 17.34 5.79 1.30
C VAL A 64 17.85 6.39 0.00
N VAL A 65 17.26 6.00 -1.14
CA VAL A 65 17.61 6.55 -2.46
C VAL A 65 17.34 8.05 -2.50
N ALA A 66 16.23 8.51 -1.93
CA ALA A 66 15.91 9.93 -1.85
C ALA A 66 16.94 10.71 -1.01
N ILE A 67 17.34 10.20 0.17
CA ILE A 67 18.35 10.84 1.01
C ILE A 67 19.70 10.92 0.28
N VAL A 68 20.13 9.84 -0.35
CA VAL A 68 21.37 9.81 -1.13
C VAL A 68 21.27 10.81 -2.30
N GLY A 69 20.16 10.80 -3.05
CA GLY A 69 19.93 11.72 -4.15
C GLY A 69 19.97 13.18 -3.73
N VAL A 70 19.30 13.54 -2.63
CA VAL A 70 19.32 14.90 -2.06
C VAL A 70 20.73 15.29 -1.63
N THR A 71 21.48 14.37 -1.01
CA THR A 71 22.85 14.62 -0.57
C THR A 71 23.77 14.88 -1.76
N VAL A 72 23.71 14.04 -2.79
CA VAL A 72 24.50 14.21 -4.02
C VAL A 72 24.16 15.53 -4.71
N LEU A 73 22.86 15.85 -4.82
CA LEU A 73 22.41 17.10 -5.40
C LEU A 73 22.92 18.32 -4.62
N MET A 74 22.90 18.25 -3.29
CA MET A 74 23.40 19.30 -2.42
C MET A 74 24.92 19.50 -2.58
N LEU A 75 25.69 18.41 -2.68
CA LEU A 75 27.13 18.49 -2.96
C LEU A 75 27.40 19.10 -4.35
N TRP A 76 26.60 18.75 -5.35
CA TRP A 76 26.72 19.31 -6.68
C TRP A 76 26.44 20.82 -6.69
N PHE A 77 25.45 21.28 -5.91
CA PHE A 77 25.18 22.70 -5.72
C PHE A 77 26.39 23.44 -5.14
N VAL A 78 27.01 22.89 -4.09
CA VAL A 78 28.22 23.46 -3.49
C VAL A 78 29.36 23.52 -4.52
N ALA A 79 29.56 22.45 -5.30
CA ALA A 79 30.58 22.42 -6.34
C ALA A 79 30.33 23.48 -7.42
N LEU A 80 29.08 23.67 -7.85
CA LEU A 80 28.70 24.66 -8.85
C LEU A 80 28.91 26.09 -8.33
N ALA A 81 28.53 26.35 -7.07
CA ALA A 81 28.76 27.63 -6.41
C ALA A 81 30.25 27.97 -6.27
N LEU A 82 31.09 26.98 -5.93
CA LEU A 82 32.54 27.16 -5.86
C LEU A 82 33.16 27.38 -7.25
N TRP A 83 32.68 26.69 -8.28
CA TRP A 83 33.15 26.88 -9.64
C TRP A 83 32.81 28.28 -10.16
N LEU A 84 31.56 28.71 -10.01
CA LEU A 84 31.14 30.09 -10.32
C LEU A 84 31.93 31.11 -9.49
N GLY A 85 32.10 30.86 -8.19
CA GLY A 85 32.82 31.75 -7.29
C GLY A 85 34.26 31.98 -7.71
N ARG A 86 34.93 30.93 -8.19
CA ARG A 86 36.29 31.01 -8.71
C ARG A 86 36.36 31.74 -10.06
N SER A 87 35.36 31.61 -10.92
CA SER A 87 35.28 32.40 -12.17
C SER A 87 35.02 33.89 -11.94
N LEU A 88 34.37 34.25 -10.84
CA LEU A 88 34.06 35.64 -10.48
C LEU A 88 35.09 36.28 -9.52
N ASP A 89 36.18 35.57 -9.19
CA ASP A 89 37.20 35.98 -8.19
C ASP A 89 36.61 36.27 -6.79
N ASN A 90 35.37 35.84 -6.55
CA ASN A 90 34.64 36.10 -5.31
C ASN A 90 33.63 34.98 -5.03
N ASN A 91 33.92 34.17 -4.01
CA ASN A 91 33.09 33.04 -3.59
C ASN A 91 31.68 33.45 -3.14
N ALA A 92 31.50 34.65 -2.58
CA ALA A 92 30.19 35.13 -2.13
C ALA A 92 29.27 35.40 -3.33
N LEU A 93 29.80 35.98 -4.40
CA LEU A 93 29.05 36.20 -5.64
C LEU A 93 28.73 34.88 -6.34
N GLY A 94 29.65 33.90 -6.29
CA GLY A 94 29.42 32.55 -6.81
C GLY A 94 28.23 31.84 -6.16
N PHE A 95 28.15 31.88 -4.83
CA PHE A 95 27.01 31.32 -4.09
C PHE A 95 25.71 32.09 -4.36
N LEU A 96 25.76 33.43 -4.43
CA LEU A 96 24.58 34.25 -4.72
C LEU A 96 24.00 33.92 -6.09
N LEU A 97 24.85 33.80 -7.11
CA LEU A 97 24.43 33.57 -8.48
C LEU A 97 23.97 32.12 -8.70
N ALA A 98 24.70 31.14 -8.15
CA ALA A 98 24.27 29.74 -8.15
C ALA A 98 22.93 29.57 -7.40
N GLY A 99 22.77 30.21 -6.25
CA GLY A 99 21.53 30.21 -5.48
C GLY A 99 20.37 30.85 -6.24
N THR A 100 20.61 31.94 -6.97
CA THR A 100 19.58 32.61 -7.78
C THR A 100 19.11 31.73 -8.94
N ILE A 101 20.05 31.08 -9.66
CA ILE A 101 19.72 30.12 -10.73
C ILE A 101 18.88 28.96 -10.16
N PHE A 102 19.29 28.40 -9.02
CA PHE A 102 18.55 27.32 -8.38
C PHE A 102 17.19 27.75 -7.84
N LEU A 103 17.05 28.98 -7.36
CA LEU A 103 15.77 29.53 -6.92
C LEU A 103 14.80 29.65 -8.09
N VAL A 104 15.28 30.08 -9.26
CA VAL A 104 14.47 30.13 -10.49
C VAL A 104 14.06 28.73 -10.94
N ILE A 105 15.00 27.78 -11.00
CA ILE A 105 14.72 26.39 -11.37
C ILE A 105 13.77 25.73 -10.36
N GLY A 106 14.03 25.92 -9.07
CA GLY A 106 13.21 25.39 -7.98
C GLY A 106 11.81 26.00 -7.97
N ALA A 107 11.67 27.29 -8.24
CA ALA A 107 10.37 27.95 -8.39
C ALA A 107 9.61 27.41 -9.61
N ALA A 108 10.26 27.25 -10.75
CA ALA A 108 9.66 26.65 -11.95
C ALA A 108 9.21 25.20 -11.67
N PHE A 109 10.06 24.41 -11.02
CA PHE A 109 9.74 23.04 -10.62
C PHE A 109 8.57 23.01 -9.61
N PHE A 110 8.55 23.91 -8.63
CA PHE A 110 7.47 24.02 -7.66
C PHE A 110 6.13 24.38 -8.31
N LEU A 111 6.13 25.30 -9.28
CA LEU A 111 4.93 25.66 -10.05
C LEU A 111 4.41 24.48 -10.88
N ILE A 112 5.30 23.75 -11.56
CA ILE A 112 4.93 22.54 -12.33
C ILE A 112 4.39 21.47 -11.38
N TRP A 113 5.08 21.20 -10.28
CA TRP A 113 4.69 20.19 -9.32
C TRP A 113 3.35 20.53 -8.65
N ARG A 114 3.11 21.81 -8.32
CA ARG A 114 1.82 22.32 -7.83
C ARG A 114 0.68 22.01 -8.80
N SER A 115 0.93 22.13 -10.12
CA SER A 115 -0.06 21.80 -11.14
C SER A 115 -0.28 20.29 -11.24
N VAL A 116 0.79 19.50 -11.34
CA VAL A 116 0.73 18.03 -11.50
C VAL A 116 0.11 17.35 -10.27
N LEU A 117 0.37 17.85 -9.06
CA LEU A 117 -0.20 17.29 -7.83
C LEU A 117 -1.71 17.54 -7.75
N ARG A 118 -2.20 18.70 -8.23
CA ARG A 118 -3.64 18.94 -8.34
C ARG A 118 -4.29 17.93 -9.27
N ASP A 119 -3.73 17.74 -10.47
CA ASP A 119 -4.34 16.87 -11.47
C ASP A 119 -4.40 15.42 -10.99
N LYS A 120 -3.34 14.91 -10.37
CA LYS A 120 -3.30 13.55 -9.79
C LYS A 120 -4.28 13.37 -8.64
N VAL A 121 -4.45 14.37 -7.77
CA VAL A 121 -5.42 14.31 -6.66
C VAL A 121 -6.84 14.33 -7.19
N THR A 122 -7.16 15.17 -8.17
CA THR A 122 -8.49 15.24 -8.78
C THR A 122 -8.83 13.93 -9.51
N LEU A 123 -7.90 13.36 -10.27
CA LEU A 123 -8.07 12.05 -10.92
C LEU A 123 -8.25 10.90 -9.92
N ALA A 124 -7.49 10.90 -8.81
CA ALA A 124 -7.65 9.89 -7.76
C ALA A 124 -9.01 9.97 -7.08
N VAL A 125 -9.53 11.18 -6.83
CA VAL A 125 -10.86 11.41 -6.27
C VAL A 125 -11.96 10.97 -7.25
N ILE A 126 -11.82 11.30 -8.55
CA ILE A 126 -12.79 10.88 -9.57
C ILE A 126 -12.79 9.35 -9.70
N ASN A 127 -11.62 8.69 -9.70
CA ASN A 127 -11.53 7.24 -9.79
C ASN A 127 -12.13 6.54 -8.56
N ALA A 128 -11.91 7.07 -7.36
CA ALA A 128 -12.50 6.53 -6.13
C ALA A 128 -14.03 6.65 -6.09
N MET A 129 -14.60 7.68 -6.72
CA MET A 129 -16.05 7.90 -6.78
C MET A 129 -16.74 7.07 -7.88
N HIS A 130 -16.02 6.71 -8.94
CA HIS A 130 -16.59 5.92 -10.04
C HIS A 130 -16.59 4.41 -9.77
N ASP A 131 -15.73 3.93 -8.88
CA ASP A 131 -15.68 2.52 -8.45
C ASP A 131 -16.82 2.14 -7.48
N GLU A 132 -17.58 3.12 -6.97
CA GLU A 132 -18.71 2.92 -6.05
C GLU A 132 -20.10 2.97 -6.72
N ALA A 133 -20.19 3.14 -8.04
CA ALA A 133 -21.46 3.21 -8.80
C ALA A 133 -21.62 2.05 -9.79
#